data_AF-A0A8S1ND24-F1
#
_entry.id   AF-A0A8S1ND24-F1
#
_cell.length_a   1.000
_cell.length_b   1.000
_cell.length_c   1.000
_cell.angle_alpha   90.00
_cell.angle_beta   90.00
_cell.angle_gamma   90.00
#
_symmetry.space_group_name_H-M   'P 1'
#
loop_
_entity.id
_entity.type
_entity.pdbx_description
1 polymer ?
#
loop_
_entity_poly.entity_id
_entity_poly.type
_entity_poly.pdbx_seq_one_letter_code
_entity_poly.pdbx_strand_id
1 'polypeptide(L)'
;MQLEIYKDRTSSNENTQQNKAIETLQSLLQYINDITDIVNEIKLKNQAEFIIAYQNHMQKIKAELKELKNKTEEQQNNLVLNKLKITSNENELTLFREECLKLYEKIEQKNKENQELKFQLEDQKKTNEFLEQQIKGLMKKLKYQEIEKEQKPTPLLEQTFCTTTHTNHFKYPKRKLTEYNTKLDLSSSLSKFHYSTIKDMFSSEEYNNNLKYDQLIEKISNYVTQIEQKYQKQIQALNQKVHNLLISQNKKSVIRSDLETFFLDCVETVRRDILKKKLPFGNNQWQQNQIEMISDYSQFHKEDKLKILQLVVSNEKILVFLYQKLFPNHVNLVIKSIREDININNFLEQSVKCDLSSNHQQSGDYKIDVPKTTREVRSASMSKQLEVRRGKLLFKQY
;
A
#
# COMPACT_ATOMS: atom_id res chain seq x y z
N MET A 1 38.76 71.34 99.68
CA MET A 1 39.83 71.35 98.66
C MET A 1 40.31 69.96 98.23
N GLN A 2 41.13 69.20 98.98
CA GLN A 2 41.61 67.88 98.51
C GLN A 2 40.50 66.82 98.37
N LEU A 3 39.47 66.86 99.24
CA LEU A 3 38.29 66.00 99.17
C LEU A 3 37.34 66.34 98.01
N GLU A 4 37.28 67.61 97.59
CA GLU A 4 36.52 68.05 96.40
C GLU A 4 37.23 67.62 95.11
N ILE A 5 38.57 67.77 95.05
CA ILE A 5 39.36 67.31 93.90
C ILE A 5 39.26 65.78 93.73
N TYR A 6 39.15 65.03 94.84
CA TYR A 6 38.96 63.57 94.77
C TYR A 6 37.55 63.20 94.30
N LYS A 7 36.50 63.91 94.77
CA LYS A 7 35.12 63.75 94.28
C LYS A 7 34.98 64.07 92.80
N ASP A 8 35.62 65.14 92.32
CA ASP A 8 35.60 65.54 90.91
C ASP A 8 36.38 64.56 90.01
N ARG A 9 37.45 63.95 90.53
CA ARG A 9 38.17 62.89 89.80
C ARG A 9 37.37 61.58 89.72
N THR A 10 36.63 61.23 90.77
CA THR A 10 35.76 60.03 90.75
C THR A 10 34.54 60.21 89.85
N SER A 11 33.88 61.38 89.88
CA SER A 11 32.72 61.67 89.02
C SER A 11 33.09 61.86 87.55
N SER A 12 34.28 62.40 87.25
CA SER A 12 34.80 62.47 85.88
C SER A 12 35.10 61.08 85.30
N ASN A 13 35.66 60.17 86.10
CA ASN A 13 35.96 58.80 85.66
C ASN A 13 34.69 57.94 85.46
N GLU A 14 33.68 58.09 86.32
CA GLU A 14 32.36 57.47 86.15
C GLU A 14 31.65 57.97 84.88
N ASN A 15 31.70 59.28 84.60
CA ASN A 15 31.17 59.85 83.35
C ASN A 15 31.92 59.33 82.11
N THR A 16 33.23 59.08 82.21
CA THR A 16 33.99 58.54 81.07
C THR A 16 33.66 57.07 80.81
N GLN A 17 33.40 56.27 81.84
CA GLN A 17 32.94 54.90 81.70
C GLN A 17 31.51 54.82 81.17
N GLN A 18 30.61 55.71 81.61
CA GLN A 18 29.26 55.81 81.07
C GLN A 18 29.26 56.19 79.59
N ASN A 19 30.09 57.14 79.16
CA ASN A 19 30.21 57.50 77.74
C ASN A 19 30.72 56.34 76.87
N LYS A 20 31.70 55.56 77.34
CA LYS A 20 32.15 54.36 76.63
C LYS A 20 31.07 53.29 76.52
N ALA A 21 30.26 53.10 77.58
CA ALA A 21 29.12 52.17 77.54
C ALA A 21 28.03 52.62 76.55
N ILE A 22 27.84 53.94 76.39
CA ILE A 22 26.91 54.50 75.40
C ILE A 22 27.45 54.30 73.98
N GLU A 23 28.74 54.55 73.73
CA GLU A 23 29.39 54.33 72.43
C GLU A 23 29.35 52.86 71.99
N THR A 24 29.59 51.92 72.92
CA THR A 24 29.50 50.47 72.62
C THR A 24 28.07 50.05 72.34
N LEU A 25 27.08 50.58 73.07
CA LEU A 25 25.66 50.34 72.81
C LEU A 25 25.22 50.90 71.45
N GLN A 26 25.68 52.10 71.09
CA GLN A 26 25.43 52.70 69.77
C GLN A 26 26.06 51.88 68.64
N SER A 27 27.30 51.41 68.82
CA SER A 27 27.97 50.53 67.86
C SER A 27 27.22 49.19 67.69
N LEU A 28 26.72 48.63 68.80
CA LEU A 28 25.94 47.40 68.78
C LEU A 28 24.58 47.61 68.10
N LEU A 29 23.91 48.74 68.33
CA LEU A 29 22.68 49.11 67.63
C LEU A 29 22.93 49.28 66.13
N GLN A 30 24.03 49.93 65.73
CA GLN A 30 24.38 50.05 64.32
C GLN A 30 24.59 48.68 63.67
N TYR A 31 25.32 47.79 64.35
CA TYR A 31 25.54 46.42 63.85
C TYR A 31 24.24 45.62 63.73
N ILE A 32 23.30 45.77 64.69
CA ILE A 32 21.97 45.15 64.60
C ILE A 32 21.18 45.70 63.40
N ASN A 33 21.24 47.01 63.14
CA ASN A 33 20.58 47.62 61.99
C ASN A 33 21.20 47.11 60.67
N ASP A 34 22.53 47.06 60.56
CA ASP A 34 23.23 46.56 59.38
C ASP A 34 22.87 45.08 59.10
N ILE A 35 22.81 44.25 60.15
CA ILE A 35 22.34 42.85 60.01
C ILE A 35 20.89 42.82 59.53
N THR A 36 20.03 43.67 60.09
CA THR A 36 18.60 43.72 59.72
C THR A 36 18.45 44.08 58.24
N ASP A 37 19.23 45.03 57.74
CA ASP A 37 19.22 45.44 56.34
C ASP A 37 19.73 44.32 55.42
N ILE A 38 20.83 43.65 55.78
CA ILE A 38 21.35 42.49 55.04
C ILE A 38 20.32 41.36 54.98
N VAL A 39 19.63 41.07 56.10
CA VAL A 39 18.59 40.03 56.15
C VAL A 39 17.41 40.40 55.25
N ASN A 40 17.01 41.68 55.23
CA ASN A 40 15.94 42.15 54.35
C ASN A 40 16.33 42.07 52.87
N GLU A 41 17.57 42.42 52.52
CA GLU A 41 18.09 42.29 51.16
C GLU A 41 18.11 40.83 50.69
N ILE A 42 18.64 39.93 51.54
CA ILE A 42 18.65 38.48 51.25
C ILE A 42 17.22 37.95 51.09
N LYS A 43 16.28 38.39 51.94
CA LYS A 43 14.87 37.99 51.83
C LYS A 43 14.26 38.43 50.49
N LEU A 44 14.48 39.68 50.08
CA LEU A 44 13.98 40.19 48.80
C LEU A 44 14.60 39.46 47.61
N LYS A 45 15.91 39.19 47.66
CA LYS A 45 16.62 38.44 46.62
C LYS A 45 16.08 37.00 46.52
N ASN A 46 15.92 36.30 47.65
CA ASN A 46 15.37 34.94 47.66
C ASN A 46 13.92 34.91 47.15
N GLN A 47 13.11 35.91 47.48
CA GLN A 47 11.75 36.03 46.93
C GLN A 47 11.76 36.22 45.41
N ALA A 48 12.64 37.08 44.89
CA ALA A 48 12.77 37.30 43.46
C ALA A 48 13.26 36.03 42.72
N GLU A 49 14.27 35.35 43.26
CA GLU A 49 14.78 34.08 42.71
C GLU A 49 13.70 32.99 42.69
N PHE A 50 12.91 32.88 43.76
CA PHE A 50 11.79 31.95 43.81
C PHE A 50 10.73 32.25 42.74
N ILE A 51 10.36 33.53 42.57
CA ILE A 51 9.38 33.94 41.55
C ILE A 51 9.89 33.60 40.14
N ILE A 52 11.16 33.88 39.85
CA ILE A 52 11.77 33.58 38.55
C ILE A 52 11.80 32.06 38.31
N ALA A 53 12.24 31.28 39.29
CA ALA A 53 12.27 29.82 39.20
C ALA A 53 10.87 29.24 38.96
N TYR A 54 9.86 29.74 39.68
CA TYR A 54 8.47 29.33 39.50
C TYR A 54 7.93 29.72 38.12
N GLN A 55 8.18 30.94 37.65
CA GLN A 55 7.76 31.39 36.31
C GLN A 55 8.40 30.53 35.21
N ASN A 56 9.70 30.24 35.31
CA ASN A 56 10.42 29.37 34.37
C ASN A 56 9.85 27.95 34.37
N HIS A 57 9.60 27.39 35.55
CA HIS A 57 8.99 26.07 35.67
C HIS A 57 7.58 26.04 35.06
N MET A 58 6.77 27.07 35.31
CA MET A 58 5.43 27.18 34.74
C MET A 58 5.46 27.33 33.22
N GLN A 59 6.44 28.06 32.67
CA GLN A 59 6.65 28.14 31.23
C GLN A 59 7.01 26.77 30.64
N LYS A 60 7.87 26.00 31.33
CA LYS A 60 8.21 24.63 30.93
C LYS A 60 6.99 23.71 30.92
N ILE A 61 6.16 23.73 31.97
CA ILE A 61 4.90 22.96 32.01
C ILE A 61 3.98 23.35 30.85
N LYS A 62 3.83 24.65 30.57
CA LYS A 62 3.01 25.12 29.45
C LYS A 62 3.52 24.63 28.10
N ALA A 63 4.84 24.59 27.91
CA ALA A 63 5.46 24.06 26.70
C ALA A 63 5.21 22.56 26.55
N GLU A 64 5.40 21.78 27.62
CA GLU A 64 5.14 20.33 27.65
C GLU A 64 3.66 20.00 27.37
N LEU A 65 2.73 20.74 27.98
CA LEU A 65 1.29 20.57 27.71
C LEU A 65 0.93 20.88 26.25
N LYS A 66 1.56 21.90 25.66
CA LYS A 66 1.37 22.24 24.25
C LYS A 66 1.92 21.16 23.33
N GLU A 67 3.09 20.61 23.64
CA GLU A 67 3.69 19.50 22.90
C GLU A 67 2.81 18.25 22.96
N LEU A 68 2.32 17.88 24.14
CA LEU A 68 1.39 16.76 24.30
C LEU A 68 0.12 16.95 23.49
N LYS A 69 -0.47 18.16 23.52
CA LYS A 69 -1.65 18.47 22.70
C LYS A 69 -1.38 18.30 21.21
N ASN A 70 -0.26 18.83 20.71
CA ASN A 70 0.13 18.68 19.31
C ASN A 70 0.33 17.20 18.93
N LYS A 71 0.95 16.42 19.82
CA LYS A 71 1.18 14.99 19.61
C LYS A 71 -0.13 14.20 19.55
N THR A 72 -1.11 14.53 20.39
CA THR A 72 -2.46 13.94 20.34
C THR A 72 -3.17 14.31 19.04
N GLU A 73 -3.09 15.56 18.59
CA GLU A 73 -3.68 16.00 17.32
C GLU A 73 -3.05 15.29 16.10
N GLU A 74 -1.72 15.15 16.09
CA GLU A 74 -1.00 14.41 15.05
C GLU A 74 -1.42 12.93 15.03
N GLN A 75 -1.52 12.28 16.19
CA GLN A 75 -2.03 10.91 16.29
C GLN A 75 -3.45 10.78 15.77
N GLN A 76 -4.33 11.73 16.08
CA GLN A 76 -5.70 11.73 15.58
C GLN A 76 -5.77 11.91 14.06
N ASN A 77 -4.95 12.81 13.50
CA ASN A 77 -4.83 12.99 12.05
C ASN A 77 -4.32 11.71 11.36
N ASN A 78 -3.33 11.04 11.94
CA ASN A 78 -2.81 9.76 11.44
C ASN A 78 -3.88 8.66 11.47
N LEU A 79 -4.70 8.59 12.53
CA LEU A 79 -5.82 7.64 12.61
C LEU A 79 -6.86 7.89 11.52
N VAL A 80 -7.22 9.15 11.26
CA VAL A 80 -8.15 9.52 10.17
C VAL A 80 -7.59 9.12 8.81
N LEU A 81 -6.32 9.41 8.53
CA LEU A 81 -5.66 9.03 7.28
C LEU A 81 -5.62 7.51 7.09
N ASN A 82 -5.30 6.76 8.14
CA ASN A 82 -5.31 5.31 8.12
C ASN A 82 -6.71 4.75 7.86
N LYS A 83 -7.75 5.32 8.47
CA LYS A 83 -9.14 4.93 8.23
C LYS A 83 -9.53 5.14 6.77
N LEU A 84 -9.18 6.27 6.17
CA LEU A 84 -9.42 6.53 4.75
C LEU A 84 -8.71 5.51 3.85
N LYS A 85 -7.47 5.17 4.17
CA LYS A 85 -6.70 4.16 3.44
C LYS A 85 -7.33 2.76 3.55
N ILE A 86 -7.81 2.39 4.73
CA ILE A 86 -8.53 1.13 4.94
C ILE A 86 -9.79 1.08 4.09
N THR A 87 -10.63 2.13 4.14
CA THR A 87 -11.85 2.20 3.33
C THR A 87 -11.56 2.16 1.83
N SER A 88 -10.50 2.82 1.37
CA SER A 88 -10.06 2.73 -0.04
C SER A 88 -9.69 1.30 -0.43
N ASN A 89 -8.94 0.59 0.41
CA ASN A 89 -8.54 -0.80 0.15
C ASN A 89 -9.75 -1.75 0.20
N GLU A 90 -10.71 -1.52 1.09
CA GLU A 90 -11.96 -2.30 1.17
C GLU A 90 -12.82 -2.14 -0.10
N ASN A 91 -12.87 -0.93 -0.65
CA ASN A 91 -13.52 -0.66 -1.92
C ASN A 91 -12.82 -1.39 -3.09
N GLU A 92 -11.49 -1.33 -3.13
CA GLU A 92 -10.70 -2.05 -4.15
C GLU A 92 -10.90 -3.58 -4.05
N LEU A 93 -10.93 -4.12 -2.84
CA LEU A 93 -11.21 -5.54 -2.58
C LEU A 93 -12.61 -5.93 -3.09
N THR A 94 -13.60 -5.06 -2.91
CA THR A 94 -14.97 -5.27 -3.40
C THR A 94 -14.99 -5.33 -4.93
N LEU A 95 -14.30 -4.41 -5.60
CA LEU A 95 -14.17 -4.42 -7.06
C LEU A 95 -13.51 -5.70 -7.57
N PHE A 96 -12.45 -6.18 -6.92
CA PHE A 96 -11.82 -7.45 -7.30
C PHE A 96 -12.75 -8.65 -7.13
N ARG A 97 -13.55 -8.68 -6.05
CA ARG A 97 -14.54 -9.75 -5.85
C ARG A 97 -15.59 -9.75 -6.94
N GLU A 98 -16.12 -8.58 -7.29
CA GLU A 98 -17.09 -8.44 -8.38
C GLU A 98 -16.50 -8.88 -9.73
N GLU A 99 -15.26 -8.50 -10.03
CA GLU A 99 -14.60 -8.90 -11.27
C GLU A 99 -14.33 -10.41 -11.32
N CYS A 100 -13.93 -11.02 -10.21
CA CYS A 100 -13.80 -12.47 -10.10
C CYS A 100 -15.14 -13.18 -10.37
N LEU A 101 -16.26 -12.68 -9.82
CA LEU A 101 -17.57 -13.25 -10.06
C LEU A 101 -17.96 -13.17 -11.55
N LYS A 102 -17.74 -12.03 -12.21
CA LYS A 102 -17.97 -11.88 -13.66
C LYS A 102 -17.11 -12.85 -14.48
N LEU A 103 -15.86 -13.05 -14.08
CA LEU A 103 -14.97 -14.02 -14.74
C LEU A 103 -15.47 -15.46 -14.56
N TYR A 104 -15.94 -15.83 -13.37
CA TYR A 104 -16.53 -17.15 -13.13
C TYR A 104 -17.76 -17.39 -14.01
N GLU A 105 -18.67 -16.42 -14.08
CA GLU A 105 -19.86 -16.50 -14.94
C GLU A 105 -19.48 -16.69 -16.42
N LYS A 106 -18.48 -15.93 -16.90
CA LYS A 106 -17.98 -16.05 -18.28
C LYS A 106 -17.33 -17.41 -18.55
N ILE A 107 -16.60 -17.96 -17.58
CA ILE A 107 -16.02 -19.31 -17.68
C ILE A 107 -17.13 -20.36 -17.75
N GLU A 108 -18.16 -20.24 -16.93
CA GLU A 108 -19.30 -21.15 -16.94
C GLU A 108 -20.02 -21.13 -18.30
N GLN A 109 -20.27 -19.94 -18.86
CA GLN A 109 -20.85 -19.78 -20.18
C GLN A 109 -20.00 -20.46 -21.27
N LYS A 110 -18.68 -20.23 -21.26
CA LYS A 110 -17.76 -20.86 -22.22
C LYS A 110 -17.67 -22.38 -22.07
N ASN A 111 -17.83 -22.90 -20.85
CA ASN A 111 -17.90 -24.35 -20.64
C ASN A 111 -19.18 -24.95 -21.23
N LYS A 112 -20.33 -24.27 -21.10
CA LYS A 112 -21.59 -24.69 -21.74
C LYS A 112 -21.46 -24.70 -23.27
N GLU A 113 -20.96 -23.61 -23.86
CA GLU A 113 -20.70 -23.54 -25.31
C GLU A 113 -19.75 -24.67 -25.78
N ASN A 114 -18.68 -24.95 -25.03
CA ASN A 114 -17.76 -26.05 -25.36
C ASN A 114 -18.44 -27.43 -25.30
N GLN A 115 -19.36 -27.64 -24.36
CA GLN A 115 -20.12 -28.89 -24.28
C GLN A 115 -21.07 -29.04 -25.47
N GLU A 116 -21.77 -27.98 -25.86
CA GLU A 116 -22.64 -27.95 -27.04
C GLU A 116 -21.84 -28.24 -28.33
N LEU A 117 -20.69 -27.60 -28.52
CA LEU A 117 -19.82 -27.85 -29.67
C LEU A 117 -19.28 -29.29 -29.70
N LYS A 118 -18.92 -29.86 -28.55
CA LYS A 118 -18.53 -31.27 -28.46
C LYS A 118 -19.66 -32.20 -28.89
N PHE A 119 -20.89 -31.91 -28.47
CA PHE A 119 -22.06 -32.69 -28.87
C PHE A 119 -22.32 -32.60 -30.38
N GLN A 120 -22.27 -31.40 -30.96
CA GLN A 120 -22.42 -31.20 -32.41
C GLN A 120 -21.32 -31.91 -33.22
N LEU A 121 -20.08 -31.87 -32.75
CA LEU A 121 -18.95 -32.54 -33.39
C LEU A 121 -19.14 -34.07 -33.40
N GLU A 122 -19.65 -34.63 -32.32
CA GLU A 122 -19.96 -36.06 -32.23
C GLU A 122 -21.09 -36.48 -33.17
N ASP A 123 -22.14 -35.67 -33.28
CA ASP A 123 -23.25 -35.91 -34.22
C ASP A 123 -22.80 -35.85 -35.69
N GLN A 124 -21.94 -34.88 -36.03
CA GLN A 124 -21.34 -34.78 -37.36
C GLN A 124 -20.42 -35.97 -37.67
N LYS A 125 -19.66 -36.47 -36.69
CA LYS A 125 -18.84 -37.68 -36.88
C LYS A 125 -19.70 -38.89 -37.23
N LYS A 126 -20.79 -39.12 -36.51
CA LYS A 126 -21.74 -40.22 -36.80
C LYS A 126 -22.33 -40.09 -38.21
N THR A 127 -22.69 -38.87 -38.61
CA THR A 127 -23.20 -38.60 -39.96
C THR A 127 -22.14 -38.88 -41.03
N ASN A 128 -20.89 -38.45 -40.81
CA ASN A 128 -19.78 -38.74 -41.72
C ASN A 128 -19.52 -40.25 -41.83
N GLU A 129 -19.48 -40.97 -40.71
CA GLU A 129 -19.32 -42.44 -40.69
C GLU A 129 -20.42 -43.13 -41.50
N PHE A 130 -21.67 -42.71 -41.32
CA PHE A 130 -22.81 -43.22 -42.07
C PHE A 130 -22.67 -42.95 -43.59
N LEU A 131 -22.31 -41.73 -43.99
CA LEU A 131 -22.10 -41.39 -45.40
C LEU A 131 -20.91 -42.14 -46.00
N GLU A 132 -19.82 -42.33 -45.25
CA GLU A 132 -18.69 -43.15 -45.68
C GLU A 132 -19.10 -44.61 -45.91
N GLN A 133 -19.95 -45.17 -45.04
CA GLN A 133 -20.50 -46.52 -45.24
C GLN A 133 -21.37 -46.60 -46.50
N GLN A 134 -22.20 -45.60 -46.77
CA GLN A 134 -22.98 -45.54 -48.01
C GLN A 134 -22.09 -45.46 -49.26
N ILE A 135 -21.08 -44.60 -49.24
CA ILE A 135 -20.12 -44.46 -50.36
C ILE A 135 -19.39 -45.79 -50.60
N LYS A 136 -18.91 -46.46 -49.55
CA LYS A 136 -18.29 -47.79 -49.65
C LYS A 136 -19.26 -48.81 -50.26
N GLY A 137 -20.54 -48.78 -49.88
CA GLY A 137 -21.58 -49.64 -50.44
C GLY A 137 -21.82 -49.40 -51.94
N LEU A 138 -21.91 -48.13 -52.36
CA LEU A 138 -22.07 -47.76 -53.77
C LEU A 138 -20.84 -48.13 -54.60
N MET A 139 -19.63 -47.90 -54.10
CA MET A 139 -18.40 -48.30 -54.77
C MET A 139 -18.35 -49.82 -55.02
N LYS A 140 -18.76 -50.63 -54.04
CA LYS A 140 -18.87 -52.09 -54.22
C LYS A 140 -19.86 -52.44 -55.34
N LYS A 141 -21.07 -51.85 -55.35
CA LYS A 141 -22.08 -52.08 -56.39
C LYS A 141 -21.57 -51.72 -57.78
N LEU A 142 -20.92 -50.56 -57.91
CA LEU A 142 -20.35 -50.09 -59.17
C LEU A 142 -19.30 -51.09 -59.69
N LYS A 143 -18.41 -51.55 -58.81
CA LYS A 143 -17.40 -52.58 -59.14
C LYS A 143 -18.02 -53.90 -59.61
N TYR A 144 -19.11 -54.37 -58.97
CA TYR A 144 -19.83 -55.57 -59.40
C TYR A 144 -20.45 -55.40 -60.79
N GLN A 145 -21.04 -54.23 -61.07
CA GLN A 145 -21.65 -53.94 -62.38
C GLN A 145 -20.61 -53.88 -63.50
N GLU A 146 -19.41 -53.36 -63.24
CA GLU A 146 -18.30 -53.40 -64.21
C GLU A 146 -17.91 -54.85 -64.54
N ILE A 147 -17.74 -55.70 -63.53
CA ILE A 147 -17.43 -57.14 -63.72
C ILE A 147 -18.55 -57.85 -64.52
N GLU A 148 -19.82 -57.56 -64.23
CA GLU A 148 -20.96 -58.17 -64.92
C GLU A 148 -21.04 -57.74 -66.40
N LYS A 149 -20.62 -56.51 -66.72
CA LYS A 149 -20.47 -56.05 -68.11
C LYS A 149 -19.33 -56.74 -68.83
N GLU A 150 -18.22 -57.02 -68.15
CA GLU A 150 -17.08 -57.75 -68.73
C GLU A 150 -17.38 -59.24 -68.99
N GLN A 151 -18.32 -59.84 -68.25
CA GLN A 151 -18.69 -61.25 -68.41
C GLN A 151 -19.77 -61.54 -69.47
N LYS A 152 -20.43 -60.52 -70.03
CA LYS A 152 -21.32 -60.71 -71.19
C LYS A 152 -20.54 -60.49 -72.49
N PRO A 153 -20.40 -61.51 -73.37
CA PRO A 153 -19.78 -61.31 -74.68
C PRO A 153 -20.70 -60.43 -75.52
N THR A 154 -20.18 -59.27 -75.95
CA THR A 154 -20.81 -58.41 -76.95
C THR A 154 -20.96 -59.20 -78.26
N PRO A 155 -22.17 -59.44 -78.79
CA PRO A 155 -22.32 -59.72 -80.21
C PRO A 155 -22.24 -58.40 -80.97
N LEU A 156 -21.48 -58.44 -82.06
CA LEU A 156 -21.41 -57.45 -83.12
C LEU A 156 -22.83 -57.14 -83.62
N LEU A 157 -23.26 -55.87 -83.63
CA LEU A 157 -24.20 -55.41 -84.65
C LEU A 157 -24.08 -53.89 -84.87
N GLU A 158 -23.81 -53.57 -86.13
CA GLU A 158 -23.79 -52.24 -86.71
C GLU A 158 -25.18 -51.57 -86.75
N GLN A 159 -25.12 -50.24 -86.84
CA GLN A 159 -25.98 -49.36 -87.62
C GLN A 159 -27.46 -49.09 -87.21
N THR A 160 -27.62 -47.81 -86.86
CA THR A 160 -28.52 -46.81 -87.48
C THR A 160 -29.85 -46.41 -86.81
N PHE A 161 -30.06 -45.10 -86.97
CA PHE A 161 -31.29 -44.31 -86.98
C PHE A 161 -31.76 -43.56 -85.71
N CYS A 162 -31.97 -42.26 -85.96
CA CYS A 162 -32.55 -41.20 -85.16
C CYS A 162 -33.92 -41.56 -84.57
N THR A 163 -34.30 -40.95 -83.43
CA THR A 163 -35.38 -39.92 -83.33
C THR A 163 -35.78 -39.58 -81.87
N THR A 164 -35.84 -38.27 -81.61
CA THR A 164 -36.84 -37.49 -80.82
C THR A 164 -37.23 -37.85 -79.38
N THR A 165 -37.02 -36.84 -78.49
CA THR A 165 -37.85 -36.40 -77.33
C THR A 165 -38.07 -37.40 -76.17
N HIS A 166 -37.77 -37.06 -74.91
CA HIS A 166 -38.47 -36.03 -74.14
C HIS A 166 -37.56 -35.28 -73.15
N THR A 167 -37.78 -33.97 -73.12
CA THR A 167 -37.42 -33.03 -72.06
C THR A 167 -37.99 -33.49 -70.72
N ASN A 168 -37.13 -33.96 -69.83
CA ASN A 168 -37.42 -33.98 -68.39
C ASN A 168 -36.32 -33.20 -67.67
N HIS A 169 -36.71 -32.01 -67.22
CA HIS A 169 -35.96 -31.13 -66.34
C HIS A 169 -35.71 -31.82 -64.99
N PHE A 170 -34.69 -32.66 -64.89
CA PHE A 170 -34.06 -32.92 -63.60
C PHE A 170 -32.93 -31.93 -63.41
N LYS A 171 -33.23 -30.90 -62.61
CA LYS A 171 -32.26 -30.00 -62.01
C LYS A 171 -31.12 -30.82 -61.41
N TYR A 172 -29.98 -30.87 -62.10
CA TYR A 172 -28.72 -31.19 -61.45
C TYR A 172 -28.50 -30.11 -60.38
N PRO A 173 -28.45 -30.45 -59.08
CA PRO A 173 -27.81 -29.54 -58.17
C PRO A 173 -26.33 -29.59 -58.58
N LYS A 174 -25.86 -28.50 -59.20
CA LYS A 174 -24.42 -28.20 -59.28
C LYS A 174 -23.89 -28.47 -57.87
N ARG A 175 -23.14 -29.57 -57.72
CA ARG A 175 -22.28 -29.75 -56.55
C ARG A 175 -21.31 -28.58 -56.63
N LYS A 176 -21.62 -27.53 -55.88
CA LYS A 176 -20.66 -26.50 -55.54
C LYS A 176 -19.47 -27.27 -55.00
N LEU A 177 -18.36 -27.18 -55.72
CA LEU A 177 -17.04 -27.49 -55.23
C LEU A 177 -17.01 -26.89 -53.82
N THR A 178 -16.91 -27.76 -52.81
CA THR A 178 -16.92 -27.36 -51.41
C THR A 178 -15.86 -26.29 -51.25
N GLU A 179 -16.31 -25.06 -51.06
CA GLU A 179 -15.50 -23.97 -50.55
C GLU A 179 -14.82 -24.53 -49.31
N TYR A 180 -13.52 -24.76 -49.43
CA TYR A 180 -12.65 -25.04 -48.31
C TYR A 180 -12.70 -23.78 -47.45
N ASN A 181 -13.67 -23.74 -46.53
CA ASN A 181 -13.79 -22.69 -45.55
C ASN A 181 -12.69 -22.97 -44.52
N THR A 182 -11.46 -22.55 -44.85
CA THR A 182 -10.38 -22.34 -43.89
C THR A 182 -10.80 -21.21 -42.95
N LYS A 183 -11.78 -21.49 -42.09
CA LYS A 183 -11.96 -20.76 -40.84
C LYS A 183 -10.85 -21.22 -39.90
N LEU A 184 -9.62 -20.88 -40.26
CA LEU A 184 -8.57 -20.66 -39.29
C LEU A 184 -9.04 -19.43 -38.55
N ASP A 185 -9.76 -19.64 -37.45
CA ASP A 185 -10.32 -18.56 -36.64
C ASP A 185 -9.14 -17.90 -35.92
N LEU A 186 -8.42 -17.03 -36.65
CA LEU A 186 -7.50 -16.03 -36.14
C LEU A 186 -8.32 -14.98 -35.37
N SER A 187 -9.21 -15.38 -34.46
CA SER A 187 -10.06 -14.48 -33.69
C SER A 187 -9.37 -13.99 -32.43
N SER A 188 -8.08 -13.66 -32.52
CA SER A 188 -7.59 -12.56 -31.70
C SER A 188 -8.21 -11.29 -32.30
N SER A 189 -8.87 -10.48 -31.48
CA SER A 189 -9.49 -9.19 -31.85
C SER A 189 -8.55 -8.24 -32.60
N LEU A 190 -7.26 -8.54 -32.62
CA LEU A 190 -6.19 -7.85 -33.33
C LEU A 190 -6.17 -8.12 -34.84
N SER A 191 -6.49 -9.34 -35.30
CA SER A 191 -6.38 -9.69 -36.73
C SER A 191 -7.46 -8.99 -37.58
N LYS A 192 -8.67 -8.83 -37.04
CA LYS A 192 -9.80 -8.19 -37.72
C LYS A 192 -9.52 -6.71 -38.01
N PHE A 193 -8.82 -6.02 -37.11
CA PHE A 193 -8.46 -4.62 -37.29
C PHE A 193 -7.43 -4.46 -38.42
N HIS A 194 -6.39 -5.31 -38.43
CA HIS A 194 -5.38 -5.29 -39.49
C HIS A 194 -5.97 -5.67 -40.86
N TYR A 195 -6.91 -6.60 -40.90
CA TYR A 195 -7.56 -7.00 -42.15
C TYR A 195 -8.39 -5.86 -42.76
N SER A 196 -9.12 -5.10 -41.94
CA SER A 196 -9.87 -3.92 -42.41
C SER A 196 -8.93 -2.84 -42.94
N THR A 197 -7.86 -2.51 -42.20
CA THR A 197 -6.91 -1.47 -42.62
C THR A 197 -6.15 -1.85 -43.89
N ILE A 198 -5.76 -3.12 -44.03
CA ILE A 198 -5.15 -3.63 -45.27
C ILE A 198 -6.17 -3.54 -46.42
N LYS A 199 -7.41 -3.96 -46.20
CA LYS A 199 -8.46 -3.92 -47.23
C LYS A 199 -8.74 -2.49 -47.70
N ASP A 200 -8.79 -1.52 -46.78
CA ASP A 200 -9.01 -0.11 -47.11
C ASP A 200 -7.81 0.48 -47.90
N MET A 201 -6.58 0.05 -47.59
CA MET A 201 -5.37 0.48 -48.31
C MET A 201 -5.24 -0.11 -49.73
N PHE A 202 -5.92 -1.23 -50.04
CA PHE A 202 -5.88 -1.92 -51.34
C PHE A 202 -7.28 -2.02 -51.98
N SER A 203 -8.06 -0.94 -51.91
CA SER A 203 -9.38 -0.87 -52.53
C SER A 203 -9.29 -1.15 -54.03
N SER A 204 -10.06 -2.14 -54.50
CA SER A 204 -9.90 -2.78 -55.83
C SER A 204 -10.16 -1.86 -57.03
N GLU A 205 -10.59 -0.63 -56.82
CA GLU A 205 -10.96 0.32 -57.87
C GLU A 205 -9.76 1.07 -58.50
N GLU A 206 -8.57 1.03 -57.90
CA GLU A 206 -7.39 1.78 -58.39
C GLU A 206 -6.48 1.00 -59.38
N TYR A 207 -6.79 -0.25 -59.72
CA TYR A 207 -5.89 -1.11 -60.51
C TYR A 207 -5.85 -0.84 -62.03
N ASN A 208 -6.59 0.15 -62.54
CA ASN A 208 -6.73 0.38 -63.98
C ASN A 208 -5.75 1.40 -64.59
N ASN A 209 -4.85 1.97 -63.81
CA ASN A 209 -3.79 2.83 -64.33
C ASN A 209 -2.44 2.27 -63.88
N ASN A 210 -1.41 2.43 -64.74
CA ASN A 210 0.00 2.05 -64.52
C ASN A 210 0.63 2.70 -63.26
N LEU A 211 0.08 2.44 -62.08
CA LEU A 211 0.69 2.74 -60.81
C LEU A 211 1.98 1.92 -60.76
N LYS A 212 3.11 2.64 -60.81
CA LYS A 212 4.43 2.07 -60.69
C LYS A 212 4.48 1.27 -59.39
N TYR A 213 4.84 -0.01 -59.51
CA TYR A 213 5.02 -0.94 -58.40
C TYR A 213 5.77 -0.32 -57.20
N ASP A 214 6.67 0.63 -57.46
CA ASP A 214 7.39 1.42 -56.46
C ASP A 214 6.48 2.09 -55.42
N GLN A 215 5.37 2.70 -55.84
CA GLN A 215 4.42 3.37 -54.91
C GLN A 215 3.67 2.36 -54.04
N LEU A 216 3.38 1.18 -54.59
CA LEU A 216 2.75 0.09 -53.85
C LEU A 216 3.70 -0.48 -52.79
N ILE A 217 4.96 -0.69 -53.18
CA ILE A 217 6.03 -1.14 -52.29
C ILE A 217 6.25 -0.12 -51.16
N GLU A 218 6.24 1.18 -51.47
CA GLU A 218 6.38 2.25 -50.47
C GLU A 218 5.21 2.27 -49.48
N LYS A 219 3.96 2.14 -49.96
CA LYS A 219 2.77 2.03 -49.10
C LYS A 219 2.81 0.80 -48.20
N ILE A 220 3.22 -0.36 -48.72
CA ILE A 220 3.39 -1.59 -47.93
C ILE A 220 4.48 -1.41 -46.89
N SER A 221 5.64 -0.87 -47.29
CA SER A 221 6.77 -0.62 -46.40
C SER A 221 6.37 0.27 -45.24
N ASN A 222 5.71 1.41 -45.52
CA ASN A 222 5.21 2.35 -44.52
C ASN A 222 4.19 1.70 -43.56
N TYR A 223 3.30 0.86 -44.07
CA TYR A 223 2.34 0.13 -43.22
C TYR A 223 3.04 -0.86 -42.29
N VAL A 224 4.03 -1.60 -42.81
CA VAL A 224 4.85 -2.53 -42.00
C VAL A 224 5.60 -1.75 -40.92
N THR A 225 6.21 -0.60 -41.25
CA THR A 225 6.92 0.21 -40.24
C THR A 225 5.97 0.74 -39.16
N GLN A 226 4.76 1.15 -39.52
CA GLN A 226 3.76 1.60 -38.54
C GLN A 226 3.32 0.47 -37.61
N ILE A 227 3.14 -0.74 -38.14
CA ILE A 227 2.84 -1.93 -37.35
C ILE A 227 3.98 -2.23 -36.39
N GLU A 228 5.23 -2.26 -36.88
CA GLU A 228 6.41 -2.53 -36.07
C GLU A 228 6.56 -1.51 -34.94
N GLN A 229 6.37 -0.22 -35.22
CA GLN A 229 6.41 0.84 -34.20
C GLN A 229 5.32 0.65 -33.14
N LYS A 230 4.10 0.25 -33.54
CA LYS A 230 3.00 0.00 -32.61
C LYS A 230 3.32 -1.18 -31.68
N TYR A 231 3.86 -2.27 -32.23
CA TYR A 231 4.27 -3.43 -31.43
C TYR A 231 5.45 -3.12 -30.52
N GLN A 232 6.46 -2.38 -30.99
CA GLN A 232 7.56 -1.92 -30.14
C GLN A 232 7.06 -1.10 -28.95
N LYS A 233 6.13 -0.15 -29.16
CA LYS A 233 5.52 0.63 -28.07
C LYS A 233 4.76 -0.26 -27.09
N GLN A 234 4.04 -1.27 -27.59
CA GLN A 234 3.29 -2.20 -26.74
C GLN A 234 4.22 -3.08 -25.90
N ILE A 235 5.29 -3.60 -26.50
CA ILE A 235 6.35 -4.36 -25.80
C ILE A 235 7.01 -3.48 -24.74
N GLN A 236 7.35 -2.22 -25.08
CA GLN A 236 7.96 -1.29 -24.14
C GLN A 236 7.04 -1.00 -22.94
N ALA A 237 5.74 -0.80 -23.18
CA ALA A 237 4.75 -0.61 -22.11
C ALA A 237 4.57 -1.85 -21.22
N LEU A 238 4.59 -3.05 -21.82
CA LEU A 238 4.56 -4.32 -21.08
C LEU A 238 5.83 -4.50 -20.23
N ASN A 239 7.00 -4.24 -20.78
CA ASN A 239 8.27 -4.31 -20.06
C ASN A 239 8.31 -3.32 -18.88
N GLN A 240 7.81 -2.10 -19.07
CA GLN A 240 7.66 -1.14 -17.97
C GLN A 240 6.71 -1.64 -16.88
N LYS A 241 5.58 -2.28 -17.25
CA LYS A 241 4.66 -2.89 -16.27
C LYS A 241 5.32 -4.02 -15.49
N VAL A 242 6.04 -4.92 -16.16
CA VAL A 242 6.79 -6.01 -15.53
C VAL A 242 7.85 -5.45 -14.58
N HIS A 243 8.59 -4.43 -15.02
CA HIS A 243 9.60 -3.78 -14.19
C HIS A 243 9.00 -3.12 -12.94
N ASN A 244 7.87 -2.42 -13.08
CA ASN A 244 7.15 -1.81 -11.95
C ASN A 244 6.60 -2.86 -10.99
N LEU A 245 6.10 -3.99 -11.50
CA LEU A 245 5.66 -5.13 -10.69
C LEU A 245 6.84 -5.76 -9.94
N LEU A 246 7.99 -5.92 -10.58
CA LEU A 246 9.21 -6.43 -9.96
C LEU A 246 9.69 -5.49 -8.84
N ILE A 247 9.68 -4.17 -9.07
CA ILE A 247 9.99 -3.17 -8.04
C ILE A 247 8.96 -3.24 -6.91
N SER A 248 7.67 -3.38 -7.21
CA SER A 248 6.62 -3.45 -6.18
C SER A 248 6.69 -4.75 -5.38
N GLN A 249 7.01 -5.88 -6.00
CA GLN A 249 7.23 -7.14 -5.30
C GLN A 249 8.51 -7.09 -4.48
N ASN A 250 9.59 -6.52 -5.02
CA ASN A 250 10.81 -6.31 -4.26
C ASN A 250 10.60 -5.34 -3.10
N LYS A 251 9.73 -4.33 -3.21
CA LYS A 251 9.34 -3.51 -2.05
C LYS A 251 8.56 -4.31 -1.00
N LYS A 252 7.79 -5.33 -1.40
CA LYS A 252 7.10 -6.25 -0.47
C LYS A 252 8.05 -7.30 0.14
N SER A 253 9.11 -7.70 -0.54
CA SER A 253 10.17 -8.57 0.01
C SER A 253 11.26 -7.81 0.78
N VAL A 254 11.43 -6.51 0.50
CA VAL A 254 12.23 -5.53 1.27
C VAL A 254 11.45 -4.98 2.47
N ILE A 255 10.19 -5.40 2.66
CA ILE A 255 9.67 -5.64 4.02
C ILE A 255 10.38 -6.90 4.53
N ARG A 256 11.69 -6.75 4.71
CA ARG A 256 12.49 -7.51 5.65
C ARG A 256 11.65 -7.53 6.91
N SER A 257 11.13 -8.69 7.30
CA SER A 257 10.09 -8.73 8.33
C SER A 257 10.61 -7.98 9.55
N ASP A 258 9.78 -7.21 10.26
CA ASP A 258 10.22 -6.47 11.45
C ASP A 258 10.98 -7.38 12.45
N LEU A 259 10.73 -8.70 12.39
CA LEU A 259 11.44 -9.75 13.12
C LEU A 259 12.89 -9.94 12.67
N GLU A 260 13.18 -9.85 11.38
CA GLU A 260 14.55 -9.93 10.86
C GLU A 260 15.34 -8.67 11.24
N THR A 261 14.74 -7.49 11.11
CA THR A 261 15.36 -6.24 11.58
C THR A 261 15.67 -6.31 13.07
N PHE A 262 14.69 -6.76 13.88
CA PHE A 262 14.89 -6.95 15.30
C PHE A 262 15.95 -8.01 15.63
N PHE A 263 15.97 -9.12 14.87
CA PHE A 263 17.00 -10.15 15.02
C PHE A 263 18.39 -9.59 14.73
N LEU A 264 18.54 -8.79 13.68
CA LEU A 264 19.79 -8.11 13.35
C LEU A 264 20.21 -7.13 14.46
N ASP A 265 19.28 -6.39 15.06
CA ASP A 265 19.55 -5.52 16.21
C ASP A 265 20.04 -6.32 17.43
N CYS A 266 19.47 -7.51 17.66
CA CYS A 266 19.93 -8.42 18.71
C CYS A 266 21.35 -8.92 18.44
N VAL A 267 21.63 -9.35 17.21
CA VAL A 267 22.97 -9.77 16.77
C VAL A 267 23.98 -8.63 16.93
N GLU A 268 23.62 -7.41 16.53
CA GLU A 268 24.48 -6.23 16.64
C GLU A 268 24.77 -5.86 18.10
N THR A 269 23.77 -5.99 18.97
CA THR A 269 23.94 -5.78 20.40
C THR A 269 24.93 -6.77 21.00
N VAL A 270 24.84 -8.05 20.64
CA VAL A 270 25.80 -9.07 21.12
C VAL A 270 27.18 -8.87 20.48
N ARG A 271 27.27 -8.47 19.21
CA ARG A 271 28.53 -8.11 18.53
C ARG A 271 29.26 -6.99 19.29
N ARG A 272 28.55 -5.94 19.71
CA ARG A 272 29.11 -4.86 20.55
C ARG A 272 29.63 -5.38 21.89
N ASP A 273 28.95 -6.33 22.52
CA ASP A 273 29.39 -6.92 23.79
C ASP A 273 30.63 -7.80 23.63
N ILE A 274 30.75 -8.56 22.54
CA ILE A 274 31.95 -9.36 22.23
C ILE A 274 33.15 -8.42 22.05
N LEU A 275 32.98 -7.32 21.30
CA LEU A 275 34.04 -6.32 21.09
C LEU A 275 34.48 -5.68 22.41
N LYS A 276 33.54 -5.37 23.31
CA LYS A 276 33.86 -4.86 24.66
C LYS A 276 34.65 -5.86 25.50
N LYS A 277 34.43 -7.17 25.33
CA LYS A 277 35.17 -8.22 26.05
C LYS A 277 36.58 -8.45 25.51
N LYS A 278 36.80 -8.23 24.21
CA LYS A 278 38.08 -8.53 23.54
C LYS A 278 39.16 -7.46 23.72
N LEU A 279 38.83 -6.24 24.17
CA LEU A 279 39.82 -5.19 24.40
C LEU A 279 39.98 -4.85 25.89
N PRO A 280 41.18 -5.00 26.48
CA PRO A 280 41.50 -4.41 27.77
C PRO A 280 41.65 -2.88 27.60
N PHE A 281 40.86 -2.13 28.37
CA PHE A 281 40.99 -0.69 28.69
C PHE A 281 42.00 0.13 27.84
N GLY A 282 41.55 0.80 26.78
CA GLY A 282 42.34 1.83 26.10
C GLY A 282 41.70 2.39 24.82
N ASN A 283 41.19 3.63 24.89
CA ASN A 283 40.77 4.53 23.80
C ASN A 283 39.54 4.15 22.93
N ASN A 284 38.49 4.98 23.04
CA ASN A 284 37.17 4.82 22.38
C ASN A 284 37.11 5.24 20.88
N GLN A 285 38.13 5.88 20.32
CA GLN A 285 38.05 6.44 18.95
C GLN A 285 38.26 5.43 17.80
N TRP A 286 38.77 4.22 18.07
CA TRP A 286 39.02 3.20 17.03
C TRP A 286 37.89 2.16 16.89
N GLN A 287 36.79 2.31 17.64
CA GLN A 287 35.76 1.26 17.79
C GLN A 287 34.82 1.10 16.58
N GLN A 288 34.64 2.13 15.75
CA GLN A 288 33.64 2.08 14.68
C GLN A 288 34.10 1.28 13.45
N ASN A 289 35.40 1.28 13.12
CA ASN A 289 35.92 0.63 11.92
C ASN A 289 36.17 -0.88 12.07
N GLN A 290 36.16 -1.42 13.29
CA GLN A 290 36.36 -2.87 13.56
C GLN A 290 35.03 -3.65 13.59
N ILE A 291 33.89 -2.98 13.74
CA ILE A 291 32.56 -3.62 13.79
C ILE A 291 32.23 -4.32 12.47
N GLU A 292 32.71 -3.79 11.34
CA GLU A 292 32.44 -4.35 10.00
C GLU A 292 33.21 -5.65 9.71
N MET A 293 34.28 -5.98 10.46
CA MET A 293 35.07 -7.20 10.18
C MET A 293 34.46 -8.50 10.70
N ILE A 294 33.53 -8.44 11.66
CA ILE A 294 32.82 -9.63 12.17
C ILE A 294 31.54 -9.82 11.37
N SER A 295 31.67 -10.10 10.08
CA SER A 295 30.51 -10.35 9.20
C SER A 295 29.97 -11.78 9.32
N ASP A 296 30.77 -12.71 9.82
CA ASP A 296 30.46 -14.15 9.79
C ASP A 296 29.98 -14.69 11.15
N TYR A 297 28.84 -15.41 11.13
CA TYR A 297 28.19 -16.03 12.30
C TYR A 297 29.01 -17.19 12.89
N SER A 298 29.99 -17.70 12.12
CA SER A 298 30.96 -18.70 12.56
C SER A 298 31.84 -18.22 13.71
N GLN A 299 32.05 -16.91 13.85
CA GLN A 299 32.92 -16.31 14.87
C GLN A 299 32.26 -16.18 16.25
N PHE A 300 30.95 -16.42 16.36
CA PHE A 300 30.20 -16.33 17.61
C PHE A 300 30.40 -17.60 18.45
N HIS A 301 30.78 -17.42 19.71
CA HIS A 301 30.84 -18.52 20.67
C HIS A 301 29.43 -18.96 21.08
N LYS A 302 29.33 -20.14 21.72
CA LYS A 302 28.03 -20.72 22.09
C LYS A 302 27.26 -19.80 23.04
N GLU A 303 27.98 -19.12 23.93
CA GLU A 303 27.44 -18.17 24.90
C GLU A 303 26.82 -16.95 24.21
N ASP A 304 27.45 -16.47 23.14
CA ASP A 304 26.97 -15.31 22.39
C ASP A 304 25.69 -15.67 21.60
N LYS A 305 25.64 -16.88 21.01
CA LYS A 305 24.45 -17.41 20.34
C LYS A 305 23.27 -17.57 21.31
N LEU A 306 23.53 -18.08 22.52
CA LEU A 306 22.52 -18.17 23.57
C LEU A 306 22.04 -16.78 24.02
N LYS A 307 22.94 -15.79 24.09
CA LYS A 307 22.58 -14.41 24.42
C LYS A 307 21.70 -13.76 23.35
N ILE A 308 21.97 -14.01 22.07
CA ILE A 308 21.11 -13.57 20.97
C ILE A 308 19.72 -14.19 21.12
N LEU A 309 19.63 -15.50 21.34
CA LEU A 309 18.35 -16.18 21.56
C LEU A 309 17.61 -15.63 22.78
N GLN A 310 18.31 -15.35 23.87
CA GLN A 310 17.72 -14.75 25.07
C GLN A 310 17.14 -13.37 24.77
N LEU A 311 17.85 -12.51 24.03
CA LEU A 311 17.34 -11.19 23.61
C LEU A 311 16.11 -11.31 22.70
N VAL A 312 16.12 -12.27 21.78
CA VAL A 312 15.00 -12.53 20.86
C VAL A 312 13.75 -12.99 21.63
N VAL A 313 13.91 -13.94 22.55
CA VAL A 313 12.83 -14.49 23.37
C VAL A 313 12.35 -13.49 24.43
N SER A 314 13.18 -12.53 24.83
CA SER A 314 12.78 -11.47 25.77
C SER A 314 11.84 -10.43 25.14
N ASN A 315 11.71 -10.40 23.81
CA ASN A 315 10.78 -9.49 23.15
C ASN A 315 9.36 -10.07 23.13
N GLU A 316 8.48 -9.46 23.92
CA GLU A 316 7.07 -9.83 24.03
C GLU A 316 6.36 -9.87 22.67
N LYS A 317 6.67 -8.94 21.75
CA LYS A 317 6.04 -8.92 20.41
C LYS A 317 6.39 -10.17 19.60
N ILE A 318 7.62 -10.67 19.74
CA ILE A 318 8.07 -11.90 19.07
C ILE A 318 7.43 -13.11 19.71
N LEU A 319 7.32 -13.15 21.04
CA LEU A 319 6.63 -14.21 21.75
C LEU A 319 5.16 -14.28 21.35
N VAL A 320 4.48 -13.14 21.29
CA VAL A 320 3.09 -13.05 20.81
C VAL A 320 3.00 -13.52 19.36
N PHE A 321 3.91 -13.08 18.48
CA PHE A 321 3.94 -13.53 17.09
C PHE A 321 4.15 -15.05 16.96
N LEU A 322 5.12 -15.61 17.70
CA LEU A 322 5.41 -17.05 17.72
C LEU A 322 4.21 -17.82 18.28
N TYR A 323 3.62 -17.35 19.38
CA TYR A 323 2.42 -17.93 19.95
C TYR A 323 1.28 -17.93 18.94
N GLN A 324 1.10 -16.84 18.19
CA GLN A 324 0.07 -16.77 17.16
C GLN A 324 0.29 -17.74 16.00
N LYS A 325 1.55 -17.98 15.63
CA LYS A 325 1.91 -18.93 14.57
C LYS A 325 1.84 -20.38 15.03
N LEU A 326 2.19 -20.66 16.29
CA LEU A 326 2.15 -22.00 16.88
C LEU A 326 0.72 -22.42 17.23
N PHE A 327 -0.13 -21.48 17.66
CA PHE A 327 -1.49 -21.74 18.11
C PHE A 327 -2.53 -20.85 17.41
N PRO A 328 -2.66 -20.93 16.07
CA PRO A 328 -3.55 -20.05 15.31
C PRO A 328 -5.02 -20.15 15.76
N ASN A 329 -5.45 -21.33 16.23
CA ASN A 329 -6.81 -21.56 16.70
C ASN A 329 -7.10 -20.90 18.07
N HIS A 330 -6.12 -20.84 18.98
CA HIS A 330 -6.29 -20.20 20.29
C HIS A 330 -6.42 -18.69 20.16
N VAL A 331 -5.64 -18.08 19.28
CA VAL A 331 -5.71 -16.64 19.01
C VAL A 331 -7.07 -16.26 18.46
N ASN A 332 -7.60 -17.05 17.53
CA ASN A 332 -8.93 -16.80 16.97
C ASN A 332 -10.03 -16.91 18.03
N LEU A 333 -9.87 -17.78 19.03
CA LEU A 333 -10.81 -17.90 20.15
C LEU A 333 -10.70 -16.70 21.12
N VAL A 334 -9.48 -16.28 21.47
CA VAL A 334 -9.25 -15.10 22.32
C VAL A 334 -9.74 -13.82 21.64
N ILE A 335 -9.48 -13.65 20.34
CA ILE A 335 -9.99 -12.51 19.57
C ILE A 335 -11.52 -12.54 19.48
N LYS A 336 -12.13 -13.72 19.36
CA LYS A 336 -13.58 -13.87 19.42
C LYS A 336 -14.15 -13.46 20.78
N SER A 337 -13.57 -13.92 21.89
CA SER A 337 -14.06 -13.55 23.23
C SER A 337 -13.90 -12.05 23.48
N ILE A 338 -12.78 -11.43 23.10
CA ILE A 338 -12.57 -9.99 23.22
C ILE A 338 -13.62 -9.21 22.39
N ARG A 339 -13.96 -9.70 21.19
CA ARG A 339 -14.99 -9.07 20.36
C ARG A 339 -16.39 -9.23 20.96
N GLU A 340 -16.67 -10.37 21.57
CA GLU A 340 -17.93 -10.62 22.30
C GLU A 340 -18.04 -9.71 23.53
N ASP A 341 -16.95 -9.53 24.30
CA ASP A 341 -16.90 -8.64 25.46
C ASP A 341 -17.08 -7.16 25.08
N ILE A 342 -16.50 -6.72 23.96
CA ILE A 342 -16.71 -5.35 23.44
C ILE A 342 -18.18 -5.14 23.02
N ASN A 343 -18.82 -6.16 22.43
CA ASN A 343 -20.24 -6.09 22.10
C ASN A 343 -21.12 -6.03 23.35
N ILE A 344 -20.77 -6.76 24.41
CA ILE A 344 -21.46 -6.71 25.71
C ILE A 344 -21.31 -5.33 26.35
N ASN A 345 -20.11 -4.74 26.32
CA ASN A 345 -19.88 -3.39 26.86
C ASN A 345 -20.63 -2.31 26.05
N ASN A 346 -20.67 -2.42 24.72
CA ASN A 346 -21.46 -1.50 23.89
C ASN A 346 -22.97 -1.62 24.15
N PHE A 347 -23.46 -2.83 24.42
CA PHE A 347 -24.85 -3.07 24.80
C PHE A 347 -25.19 -2.49 26.19
N LEU A 348 -24.26 -2.62 27.15
CA LEU A 348 -24.37 -1.99 28.47
C LEU A 348 -24.36 -0.46 28.38
N GLU A 349 -23.50 0.13 27.54
CA GLU A 349 -23.50 1.59 27.33
C GLU A 349 -24.78 2.10 26.63
N GLN A 350 -25.36 1.32 25.71
CA GLN A 350 -26.63 1.67 25.08
C GLN A 350 -27.82 1.57 26.04
N SER A 351 -27.85 0.57 26.90
CA SER A 351 -28.91 0.40 27.90
C SER A 351 -28.88 1.51 28.96
N VAL A 352 -27.69 1.93 29.42
CA VAL A 352 -27.55 3.06 30.37
C VAL A 352 -27.93 4.42 29.75
N LYS A 353 -27.85 4.58 28.42
CA LYS A 353 -28.26 5.81 27.73
C LYS A 353 -29.77 5.96 27.56
N CYS A 354 -30.55 4.88 27.59
CA CYS A 354 -32.00 4.96 27.43
C CYS A 354 -32.73 5.47 28.68
N ASP A 355 -32.18 5.24 29.87
CA ASP A 355 -32.86 5.59 31.14
C ASP A 355 -32.70 7.06 31.57
N LEU A 356 -31.81 7.83 30.92
CA LEU A 356 -31.58 9.25 31.24
C LEU A 356 -32.37 10.24 30.36
N SER A 357 -33.24 9.75 29.47
CA SER A 357 -33.97 10.60 28.50
C SER A 357 -35.45 10.80 28.77
N SER A 358 -36.00 10.33 29.91
CA SER A 358 -37.45 10.40 30.19
C SER A 358 -37.86 11.26 31.39
N ASN A 359 -37.00 12.15 31.91
CA ASN A 359 -37.41 13.10 32.96
C ASN A 359 -36.78 14.48 32.77
N HIS A 360 -37.46 15.36 32.03
CA HIS A 360 -37.61 16.74 32.46
C HIS A 360 -38.82 17.43 31.81
N GLN A 361 -39.92 17.46 32.57
CA GLN A 361 -40.96 18.48 32.44
C GLN A 361 -40.46 19.81 33.03
N GLN A 362 -40.80 20.88 32.31
CA GLN A 362 -41.17 22.21 32.79
C GLN A 362 -40.23 22.95 33.75
N SER A 363 -39.52 23.96 33.24
CA SER A 363 -39.71 25.37 33.66
C SER A 363 -38.66 26.28 32.99
N GLY A 364 -39.00 27.56 32.83
CA GLY A 364 -37.99 28.62 32.81
C GLY A 364 -37.68 29.23 31.46
N ASP A 365 -38.65 29.95 30.92
CA ASP A 365 -38.52 30.91 29.83
C ASP A 365 -37.61 32.09 30.26
N TYR A 366 -36.38 32.17 29.73
CA TYR A 366 -35.58 33.40 29.73
C TYR A 366 -34.83 33.51 28.40
N LYS A 367 -35.41 34.31 27.50
CA LYS A 367 -34.72 34.87 26.33
C LYS A 367 -33.67 35.86 26.79
N ILE A 368 -32.40 35.57 26.49
CA ILE A 368 -31.33 36.57 26.46
C ILE A 368 -30.86 36.63 25.01
N ASP A 369 -31.32 37.66 24.31
CA ASP A 369 -30.80 38.08 23.02
C ASP A 369 -29.36 38.57 23.17
N VAL A 370 -28.43 37.94 22.47
CA VAL A 370 -27.07 38.45 22.27
C VAL A 370 -26.80 38.52 20.75
N PRO A 371 -26.21 39.61 20.24
CA PRO A 371 -26.28 39.94 18.82
C PRO A 371 -25.32 39.10 17.98
N LYS A 372 -25.81 38.70 16.80
CA LYS A 372 -25.01 38.11 15.72
C LYS A 372 -24.01 39.14 15.20
N THR A 373 -22.72 38.93 15.44
CA THR A 373 -21.66 39.61 14.71
C THR A 373 -21.32 38.85 13.43
N THR A 374 -21.63 39.48 12.30
CA THR A 374 -21.19 39.16 10.94
C THR A 374 -19.69 39.43 10.74
N ARG A 375 -18.88 38.37 10.65
CA ARG A 375 -17.50 38.30 10.08
C ARG A 375 -17.06 36.84 10.31
N GLU A 376 -16.63 35.99 9.38
CA GLU A 376 -15.94 36.17 8.12
C GLU A 376 -16.40 35.08 7.14
N VAL A 377 -16.79 35.52 5.95
CA VAL A 377 -16.80 34.69 4.74
C VAL A 377 -15.44 34.93 4.08
N ARG A 378 -14.60 33.89 3.97
CA ARG A 378 -13.54 33.64 2.95
C ARG A 378 -12.32 32.91 3.53
N SER A 379 -12.31 31.59 3.40
CA SER A 379 -11.06 30.82 3.34
C SER A 379 -11.28 29.50 2.61
N ALA A 380 -11.87 29.58 1.42
CA ALA A 380 -11.85 28.50 0.43
C ALA A 380 -11.25 29.06 -0.87
N SER A 381 -9.92 29.09 -0.98
CA SER A 381 -9.16 29.15 -2.26
C SER A 381 -7.68 29.46 -2.00
N MET A 382 -6.91 28.53 -1.41
CA MET A 382 -5.42 28.58 -1.49
C MET A 382 -4.74 27.20 -1.57
N SER A 383 -5.48 26.08 -1.54
CA SER A 383 -4.87 24.73 -1.60
C SER A 383 -4.58 24.18 -3.01
N LYS A 384 -4.78 24.97 -4.09
CA LYS A 384 -4.55 24.49 -5.47
C LYS A 384 -3.31 25.05 -6.18
N GLN A 385 -2.53 25.93 -5.53
CA GLN A 385 -1.33 26.53 -6.15
C GLN A 385 0.02 26.07 -5.56
N LEU A 386 0.03 25.25 -4.51
CA LEU A 386 1.28 24.76 -3.91
C LEU A 386 1.73 23.37 -4.40
N GLU A 387 0.91 22.63 -5.15
CA GLU A 387 1.29 21.30 -5.67
C GLU A 387 2.06 21.33 -7.00
N VAL A 388 2.03 22.42 -7.77
CA VAL A 388 2.68 22.46 -9.09
C VAL A 388 4.18 22.80 -8.99
N ARG A 389 4.68 23.24 -7.83
CA ARG A 389 6.08 23.71 -7.68
C ARG A 389 7.06 22.70 -7.06
N ARG A 390 6.60 21.52 -6.62
CA ARG A 390 7.46 20.49 -5.99
C ARG A 390 7.96 19.39 -6.94
N GLY A 391 7.54 19.39 -8.21
CA GLY A 391 7.87 18.34 -9.18
C GLY A 391 9.08 18.58 -10.09
N LYS A 392 9.92 19.59 -9.83
CA LYS A 392 11.10 19.90 -10.67
C LYS A 392 12.31 20.26 -9.82
N LEU A 393 12.87 19.29 -9.12
CA LEU A 393 14.24 19.34 -8.57
C LEU A 393 14.55 17.95 -8.04
N LEU A 394 15.13 17.09 -8.90
CA LEU A 394 15.99 15.95 -8.55
C LEU A 394 16.32 15.19 -9.84
N PHE A 395 17.24 15.74 -10.62
CA PHE A 395 18.12 14.99 -11.53
C PHE A 395 19.35 15.84 -11.79
N LYS A 396 20.32 15.77 -10.88
CA LYS A 396 21.74 16.05 -11.13
C LYS A 396 22.55 15.53 -9.94
N GLN A 397 23.52 14.66 -10.24
CA GLN A 397 24.52 14.03 -9.34
C GLN A 397 23.88 13.01 -8.38
N TYR A 398 24.24 11.72 -8.38
CA TYR A 398 25.50 11.04 -8.63
C TYR A 398 25.31 9.77 -9.48
#